data_AF-A0A7C7KQR7-F1
#
_entry.id   AF-A0A7C7KQR7-F1
#
_cell.length_a   1.000
_cell.length_b   1.000
_cell.length_c   1.000
_cell.angle_alpha   90.00
_cell.angle_beta   90.00
_cell.angle_gamma   90.00
#
_symmetry.space_group_name_H-M   'P 1'
#
loop_
_entity.id
_entity.type
_entity.pdbx_description
1 polymer ?
#
loop_
_entity_poly.entity_id
_entity_poly.type
_entity_poly.pdbx_seq_one_letter_code
_entity_poly.pdbx_strand_id
1 'polypeptide(L)'
;MEHLKTLTKIINIKEREIKQQKQKIQQIYSKINLINEKIKTLEKQINKYQNLFVSSPSQMPFIVENISHLKNQIENYLEAKSKIEKVLEKELNKLKEIYAEKKAIEILKSKIELNINKQEKIKERILLDEFASRKYISDSS
;
A
#
# COMPACT_ATOMS: atom_id res chain seq x y z
N MET A 1 13.98 21.91 -18.22
CA MET A 1 14.42 20.50 -18.22
C MET A 1 14.80 19.96 -16.84
N GLU A 2 15.56 20.69 -16.01
CA GLU A 2 16.01 20.17 -14.71
C GLU A 2 14.86 19.79 -13.76
N HIS A 3 13.79 20.59 -13.70
CA HIS A 3 12.60 20.28 -12.91
C HIS A 3 11.92 18.95 -13.31
N LEU A 4 11.87 18.61 -14.60
CA LEU A 4 11.30 17.33 -15.05
C LEU A 4 12.15 16.13 -14.65
N LYS A 5 13.49 16.28 -14.68
CA LYS A 5 14.42 15.27 -14.18
C LYS A 5 14.22 15.06 -12.67
N THR A 6 14.08 16.14 -11.91
CA THR A 6 13.81 16.08 -10.46
C THR A 6 12.49 15.38 -10.16
N LEU A 7 11.39 15.74 -10.83
CA LEU A 7 10.10 15.08 -10.63
C LEU A 7 10.15 13.58 -10.98
N THR A 8 10.87 13.22 -12.03
CA THR A 8 11.07 11.81 -12.41
C THR A 8 11.85 11.04 -11.32
N LYS A 9 12.88 11.65 -10.72
CA LYS A 9 13.59 11.04 -9.57
C LYS A 9 12.66 10.85 -8.38
N ILE A 10 11.83 11.84 -8.05
CA ILE A 10 10.87 11.76 -6.93
C ILE A 10 9.83 10.65 -7.18
N ILE A 11 9.30 10.54 -8.40
CA ILE A 11 8.38 9.44 -8.78
C ILE A 11 9.04 8.08 -8.53
N ASN A 12 10.28 7.89 -8.98
CA ASN A 12 11.01 6.64 -8.77
C ASN A 12 11.26 6.35 -7.29
N ILE A 13 11.48 7.37 -6.46
CA ILE A 13 11.58 7.21 -5.00
C ILE A 13 10.25 6.73 -4.43
N LYS A 14 9.13 7.35 -4.82
CA LYS A 14 7.78 6.95 -4.38
C LYS A 14 7.45 5.52 -4.81
N GLU A 15 7.88 5.07 -5.98
CA GLU A 15 7.69 3.67 -6.41
C GLU A 15 8.46 2.68 -5.54
N ARG A 16 9.68 3.03 -5.11
CA ARG A 16 10.45 2.22 -4.16
C ARG A 16 9.76 2.18 -2.79
N GLU A 17 9.27 3.31 -2.31
CA GLU A 17 8.50 3.39 -1.06
C GLU A 17 7.25 2.50 -1.12
N ILE A 18 6.48 2.55 -2.22
CA ILE A 18 5.31 1.68 -2.46
C ILE A 18 5.71 0.22 -2.38
N LYS A 19 6.81 -0.18 -3.04
CA LYS A 19 7.29 -1.57 -3.04
C LYS A 19 7.63 -2.04 -1.63
N GLN A 20 8.39 -1.24 -0.88
CA GLN A 20 8.76 -1.54 0.51
C GLN A 20 7.53 -1.63 1.41
N GLN A 21 6.58 -0.72 1.24
CA GLN A 21 5.36 -0.68 2.03
C GLN A 21 4.46 -1.90 1.76
N LYS A 22 4.34 -2.33 0.50
CA LYS A 22 3.64 -3.58 0.14
C LYS A 22 4.29 -4.82 0.77
N GLN A 23 5.62 -4.88 0.84
CA GLN A 23 6.32 -5.98 1.50
C GLN A 23 6.01 -6.05 3.00
N LYS A 24 5.99 -4.90 3.69
CA LYS A 24 5.59 -4.84 5.11
C LYS A 24 4.16 -5.33 5.32
N ILE A 25 3.23 -4.86 4.50
CA ILE A 25 1.82 -5.30 4.53
C ILE A 25 1.72 -6.81 4.33
N GLN A 26 2.45 -7.37 3.36
CA GLN A 26 2.46 -8.82 3.11
C GLN A 26 2.96 -9.60 4.33
N GLN A 27 4.04 -9.15 4.98
CA GLN A 27 4.54 -9.78 6.21
C GLN A 27 3.51 -9.76 7.34
N ILE A 28 2.75 -8.66 7.47
CA ILE A 28 1.67 -8.54 8.46
C ILE A 28 0.54 -9.54 8.15
N TYR A 29 0.11 -9.65 6.89
CA TYR A 29 -0.86 -10.67 6.48
C TYR A 29 -0.40 -12.09 6.81
N SER A 30 0.87 -12.41 6.56
CA SER A 30 1.42 -13.72 6.93
C SER A 30 1.33 -13.99 8.44
N LYS A 31 1.57 -12.99 9.29
CA LYS A 31 1.42 -13.12 10.74
C LYS A 31 -0.04 -13.36 11.16
N ILE A 32 -0.99 -12.62 10.57
CA ILE A 32 -2.43 -12.82 10.82
C ILE A 32 -2.85 -14.24 10.41
N ASN A 33 -2.39 -14.72 9.25
CA ASN A 33 -2.69 -16.07 8.77
C ASN A 33 -2.13 -17.13 9.72
N LEU A 34 -0.90 -16.97 10.22
CA LEU A 34 -0.34 -17.90 11.19
C LEU A 34 -1.17 -17.97 12.48
N ILE A 35 -1.67 -16.82 12.97
CA ILE A 35 -2.55 -16.79 14.15
C ILE A 35 -3.86 -17.51 13.85
N ASN A 36 -4.48 -17.27 12.68
CA ASN A 36 -5.71 -17.96 12.29
C ASN A 36 -5.51 -19.49 12.25
N GLU A 37 -4.40 -19.98 11.73
CA GLU A 37 -4.10 -21.43 11.71
C GLU A 37 -3.87 -22.01 13.11
N LYS A 38 -3.27 -21.24 14.02
CA LYS A 38 -3.15 -21.63 15.43
C LYS A 38 -4.52 -21.73 16.10
N ILE A 39 -5.39 -20.74 15.90
CA ILE A 39 -6.77 -20.76 16.41
C ILE A 39 -7.52 -21.98 15.88
N LYS A 40 -7.48 -22.24 14.56
CA LYS A 40 -8.13 -23.44 13.97
C LYS A 40 -7.63 -24.75 14.59
N THR A 41 -6.33 -24.84 14.88
CA THR A 41 -5.75 -26.00 15.56
C THR A 41 -6.33 -26.17 16.96
N LEU A 42 -6.43 -25.09 17.73
CA LEU A 42 -7.03 -25.11 19.07
C LEU A 42 -8.52 -25.48 19.02
N GLU A 43 -9.27 -24.93 18.06
CA GLU A 43 -10.69 -25.27 17.85
C GLU A 43 -10.86 -26.77 17.54
N LYS A 44 -9.99 -27.35 16.70
CA LYS A 44 -9.98 -28.80 16.45
C LYS A 44 -9.69 -29.61 17.72
N GLN A 45 -8.81 -29.13 18.59
CA GLN A 45 -8.55 -29.79 19.87
C GLN A 45 -9.76 -29.71 20.82
N ILE A 46 -10.43 -28.56 20.88
CA ILE A 46 -11.68 -28.40 21.64
C ILE A 46 -12.72 -29.41 21.15
N ASN A 47 -12.92 -29.53 19.83
CA ASN A 47 -13.88 -30.49 19.28
C ASN A 47 -13.53 -31.94 19.65
N LYS A 48 -12.24 -32.31 19.67
CA LYS A 48 -11.81 -33.64 20.14
C LYS A 48 -12.18 -33.87 21.61
N TYR A 49 -11.93 -32.89 22.47
CA TYR A 49 -12.31 -32.97 23.89
C TYR A 49 -13.83 -33.02 24.08
N GLN A 50 -14.60 -32.28 23.29
CA GLN A 50 -16.07 -32.35 23.30
C GLN A 50 -16.59 -33.72 22.86
N ASN A 51 -15.92 -34.40 21.92
CA ASN A 51 -16.29 -35.77 21.55
C ASN A 51 -15.95 -36.78 22.66
N LEU A 52 -14.80 -36.61 23.33
CA LEU A 52 -14.42 -37.45 24.48
C LEU A 52 -15.40 -37.30 25.65
N PHE A 53 -15.96 -36.10 25.84
CA PHE A 53 -16.98 -35.84 26.85
C PHE A 53 -18.19 -36.78 26.71
N VAL A 54 -18.63 -37.04 25.48
CA VAL A 54 -19.76 -37.93 25.18
C VAL A 54 -19.42 -39.39 25.50
N SER A 55 -18.16 -39.79 25.35
CA SER A 55 -17.73 -41.19 25.48
C SER A 55 -17.21 -41.57 26.87
N SER A 56 -16.87 -40.63 27.75
CA SER A 56 -16.27 -40.92 29.07
C SER A 56 -16.64 -39.89 30.15
N PRO A 57 -17.84 -39.97 30.73
CA PRO A 57 -18.32 -39.00 31.74
C PRO A 57 -17.45 -38.92 32.99
N SER A 58 -16.76 -40.00 33.38
CA SER A 58 -15.85 -40.01 34.53
C SER A 58 -14.62 -39.11 34.36
N GLN A 59 -14.28 -38.74 33.13
CA GLN A 59 -13.18 -37.81 32.82
C GLN A 59 -13.65 -36.35 32.67
N MET A 60 -14.93 -36.08 32.94
CA MET A 60 -15.55 -34.77 32.72
C MET A 60 -14.80 -33.59 33.37
N PRO A 61 -14.34 -33.65 34.64
CA PRO A 61 -13.61 -32.53 35.25
C PRO A 61 -12.34 -32.15 34.45
N PHE A 62 -11.57 -33.16 34.06
CA PHE A 62 -10.35 -32.98 33.26
C PHE A 62 -10.64 -32.42 31.87
N ILE A 63 -11.70 -32.90 31.21
CA ILE A 63 -12.11 -32.43 29.88
C ILE A 63 -12.54 -30.95 29.93
N VAL A 64 -13.34 -30.58 30.93
CA VAL A 64 -13.82 -29.20 31.11
C VAL A 64 -12.64 -28.25 31.36
N GLU A 65 -11.68 -28.65 32.19
CA GLU A 65 -10.48 -27.85 32.46
C GLU A 65 -9.64 -27.62 31.18
N ASN A 66 -9.40 -28.68 30.40
CA ASN A 66 -8.68 -28.56 29.13
C ASN A 66 -9.39 -27.66 28.12
N ILE A 67 -10.71 -27.80 27.97
CA ILE A 67 -11.51 -26.93 27.09
C ILE A 67 -11.42 -25.47 27.55
N SER A 68 -11.51 -25.21 28.86
CA SER A 68 -11.39 -23.86 29.41
C SER A 68 -10.01 -23.25 29.11
N HIS A 69 -8.94 -24.01 29.34
CA HIS A 69 -7.58 -23.56 29.03
C HIS A 69 -7.38 -23.27 27.54
N LEU A 70 -7.88 -24.13 26.64
CA LEU A 70 -7.82 -23.91 25.19
C LEU A 70 -8.60 -22.66 24.76
N LYS A 71 -9.77 -22.41 25.35
CA LYS A 71 -10.55 -21.19 25.10
C LYS A 71 -9.78 -19.93 25.50
N ASN A 72 -9.15 -19.93 26.67
CA ASN A 72 -8.30 -18.81 27.11
C ASN A 72 -7.13 -18.58 26.15
N GLN A 73 -6.52 -19.64 25.61
CA GLN A 73 -5.49 -19.49 24.57
C GLN A 73 -6.04 -18.86 23.29
N ILE A 74 -7.24 -19.26 22.85
CA ILE A 74 -7.90 -18.67 21.68
C ILE A 74 -8.15 -17.17 21.92
N GLU A 75 -8.66 -16.80 23.09
CA GLU A 75 -8.89 -15.39 23.46
C GLU A 75 -7.60 -14.55 23.38
N ASN A 76 -6.49 -15.07 23.92
CA ASN A 76 -5.18 -14.42 23.81
C ASN A 76 -4.73 -14.24 22.36
N TYR A 77 -4.95 -15.25 21.51
CA TYR A 77 -4.62 -15.16 20.08
C TYR A 77 -5.52 -14.15 19.34
N LEU A 78 -6.80 -14.07 19.69
CA LEU A 78 -7.73 -13.08 19.13
C LEU A 78 -7.34 -11.66 19.52
N GLU A 79 -6.93 -11.43 20.76
CA GLU A 79 -6.43 -10.12 21.20
C GLU A 79 -5.14 -9.73 20.46
N ALA A 80 -4.19 -10.67 20.34
CA ALA A 80 -2.97 -10.46 19.58
C ALA A 80 -3.25 -10.16 18.11
N LYS A 81 -4.19 -10.88 17.49
CA LYS A 81 -4.64 -10.64 16.12
C LYS A 81 -5.22 -9.24 15.96
N SER A 82 -6.10 -8.81 16.87
CA SER A 82 -6.69 -7.46 16.84
C SER A 82 -5.63 -6.35 16.89
N LYS A 83 -4.58 -6.51 17.72
CA LYS A 83 -3.45 -5.57 17.76
C LYS A 83 -2.72 -5.51 16.43
N ILE A 84 -2.49 -6.65 15.78
CA ILE A 84 -1.82 -6.73 14.49
C ILE A 84 -2.69 -6.14 13.37
N GLU A 85 -4.00 -6.36 13.38
CA GLU A 85 -4.94 -5.79 12.42
C GLU A 85 -4.97 -4.25 12.49
N LYS A 86 -4.88 -3.66 13.69
CA LYS A 86 -4.71 -2.20 13.84
C LYS A 86 -3.40 -1.70 13.24
N VAL A 87 -2.32 -2.48 13.32
CA VAL A 87 -1.05 -2.15 12.65
C VAL A 87 -1.22 -2.24 11.14
N LEU A 88 -1.87 -3.30 10.64
CA LEU A 88 -2.17 -3.46 9.21
C LEU A 88 -2.93 -2.26 8.64
N GLU A 89 -3.95 -1.78 9.34
CA GLU A 89 -4.74 -0.62 8.94
C GLU A 89 -3.88 0.63 8.79
N LYS A 90 -2.99 0.91 9.76
CA LYS A 90 -2.05 2.03 9.68
C LYS A 90 -1.11 1.91 8.47
N GLU A 91 -0.57 0.72 8.22
CA GLU A 91 0.32 0.48 7.09
C GLU A 91 -0.42 0.58 5.73
N LEU A 92 -1.69 0.19 5.67
CA LEU A 92 -2.55 0.38 4.50
C LEU A 92 -2.85 1.87 4.24
N ASN A 93 -3.09 2.66 5.28
CA ASN A 93 -3.33 4.09 5.14
C ASN A 93 -2.08 4.83 4.63
N LYS A 94 -0.90 4.52 5.18
CA LYS A 94 0.38 5.02 4.64
C LYS A 94 0.57 4.68 3.17
N LEU A 95 0.22 3.45 2.77
CA LEU A 95 0.31 3.06 1.36
C LEU A 95 -0.61 3.92 0.47
N LYS A 96 -1.84 4.19 0.91
CA LYS A 96 -2.78 5.07 0.19
C LYS A 96 -2.23 6.49 0.05
N GLU A 97 -1.65 7.04 1.11
CA GLU A 97 -1.02 8.37 1.10
C GLU A 97 0.12 8.43 0.07
N ILE A 98 1.03 7.45 0.07
CA ILE A 98 2.14 7.41 -0.89
C ILE A 98 1.61 7.34 -2.34
N TYR A 99 0.53 6.59 -2.60
CA TYR A 99 -0.10 6.56 -3.91
C TYR A 99 -0.70 7.90 -4.33
N ALA A 100 -1.36 8.60 -3.40
CA ALA A 100 -1.94 9.92 -3.65
C ALA A 100 -0.85 10.95 -3.98
N GLU A 101 0.24 10.96 -3.18
CA GLU A 101 1.40 11.83 -3.42
C GLU A 101 2.05 11.54 -4.77
N LYS A 102 2.28 10.26 -5.11
CA LYS A 102 2.84 9.87 -6.40
C LYS A 102 1.99 10.41 -7.55
N LYS A 103 0.67 10.22 -7.47
CA LYS A 103 -0.27 10.69 -8.50
C LYS A 103 -0.26 12.22 -8.62
N ALA A 104 -0.18 12.95 -7.50
CA ALA A 104 -0.07 14.41 -7.53
C ALA A 104 1.22 14.86 -8.26
N ILE A 105 2.34 14.18 -8.01
CA ILE A 105 3.62 14.47 -8.66
C ILE A 105 3.57 14.15 -10.17
N GLU A 106 2.94 13.03 -10.56
CA GLU A 106 2.72 12.69 -11.98
C GLU A 106 1.90 13.77 -12.69
N ILE A 107 0.81 14.25 -12.07
CA ILE A 107 0.00 15.35 -12.61
C ILE A 107 0.82 16.64 -12.75
N LEU A 108 1.63 16.99 -11.74
CA LEU A 108 2.49 18.16 -11.79
C LEU A 108 3.51 18.06 -12.93
N LYS A 109 4.11 16.88 -13.12
CA LYS A 109 5.05 16.60 -14.21
C LYS A 109 4.38 16.85 -15.57
N SER A 110 3.20 16.26 -15.82
CA SER A 110 2.47 16.46 -17.08
C SER A 110 2.08 17.93 -17.32
N LYS A 111 1.69 18.67 -16.28
CA LYS A 111 1.40 20.11 -16.40
C LYS A 111 2.63 20.91 -16.83
N ILE A 112 3.81 20.60 -16.29
CA ILE A 112 5.05 21.27 -16.65
C ILE A 112 5.45 20.93 -18.10
N GLU A 113 5.33 19.67 -18.51
CA GLU A 113 5.60 19.24 -19.90
C GLU A 113 4.70 19.98 -20.89
N LEU A 114 3.40 20.09 -20.61
CA LEU A 114 2.46 20.86 -21.43
C LEU A 114 2.84 22.34 -21.53
N ASN A 115 3.28 22.95 -20.43
CA ASN A 115 3.68 24.35 -20.43
C ASN A 115 4.97 24.59 -21.21
N ILE A 116 5.95 23.69 -21.12
CA ILE A 116 7.19 23.76 -21.92
C ILE A 116 6.84 23.70 -23.40
N ASN A 117 6.03 22.72 -23.83
CA ASN A 117 5.63 22.58 -25.22
C ASN A 117 4.87 23.81 -25.74
N LYS A 118 4.02 24.44 -24.90
CA LYS A 118 3.35 25.69 -25.26
C LYS A 118 4.34 26.84 -25.45
N GLN A 119 5.33 26.97 -24.56
CA GLN A 119 6.36 28.01 -24.67
C GLN A 119 7.23 27.82 -25.91
N GLU A 120 7.58 26.59 -26.26
CA GLU A 120 8.35 26.27 -27.47
C GLU A 120 7.57 26.68 -28.74
N LYS A 121 6.29 26.32 -28.83
CA LYS A 121 5.43 26.73 -29.96
C LYS A 121 5.30 28.26 -30.09
N ILE A 122 5.22 28.97 -28.97
CA ILE A 122 5.17 30.45 -28.98
C ILE A 122 6.49 31.01 -29.51
N LYS A 123 7.63 30.49 -29.06
CA LYS A 123 8.96 30.93 -29.54
C LYS A 123 9.15 30.68 -31.03
N GLU A 124 8.76 29.51 -31.52
CA GLU A 124 8.80 29.18 -32.95
C GLU A 124 7.98 30.18 -33.78
N ARG A 125 6.78 30.52 -33.32
CA ARG A 125 5.92 31.49 -34.00
C ARG A 125 6.54 32.89 -34.04
N ILE A 126 7.09 33.36 -32.92
CA ILE A 126 7.79 34.67 -32.86
C ILE A 126 8.97 34.69 -33.85
N LEU A 127 9.78 33.64 -33.89
CA LEU A 127 10.92 33.55 -34.81
C LEU A 127 10.49 33.59 -36.28
N LEU A 128 9.38 32.93 -36.63
CA LEU A 128 8.82 32.96 -37.97
C LEU A 128 8.31 34.36 -38.34
N ASP A 129 7.59 35.02 -37.43
CA ASP A 129 7.06 36.37 -37.63
C ASP A 129 8.20 37.40 -37.78
N GLU A 130 9.26 37.30 -36.97
CA GLU A 130 10.47 38.12 -37.08
C GLU A 130 11.19 37.90 -38.42
N PHE A 131 11.33 36.64 -38.85
CA PHE A 131 11.96 36.30 -40.13
C PHE A 131 11.17 36.86 -41.31
N ALA A 132 9.84 36.68 -41.32
CA ALA A 132 8.96 37.23 -42.34
C ALA A 132 9.07 38.76 -42.42
N SER A 133 9.10 39.43 -41.27
CA SER A 133 9.24 40.89 -41.19
C SER A 133 10.57 41.39 -41.76
N ARG A 134 11.69 40.72 -41.43
CA ARG A 134 13.02 41.07 -41.97
C ARG A 134 13.10 40.89 -43.48
N LYS A 135 12.54 39.80 -44.01
CA LYS A 135 12.51 39.52 -45.45
C LYS A 135 11.69 40.57 -46.20
N TYR A 136 10.54 40.97 -45.66
CA TYR A 136 9.73 42.03 -46.28
C TYR A 136 10.49 43.36 -46.35
N ILE A 137 11.22 43.73 -45.29
CA ILE A 137 12.04 44.95 -45.27
C ILE A 137 13.16 44.88 -46.32
N SER A 138 13.86 43.74 -46.43
CA SER A 138 14.94 43.58 -47.42
C SER A 138 14.44 43.61 -48.87
N ASP A 139 13.27 43.04 -49.14
CA ASP A 139 12.68 43.01 -50.49
C ASP A 139 12.07 44.37 -50.87
N SER A 140 11.88 45.28 -49.91
CA SER A 140 11.31 46.63 -50.10
C SER A 140 12.35 47.76 -50.11
N SER A 141 13.64 47.44 -49.94
CA SER A 141 14.78 48.39 -49.92
C SER A 141 15.58 48.30 -51.20
#